data_AF-A0A0N8W9G2-F1
#
_entry.id   AF-A0A0N8W9G2-F1
#
_cell.length_a   1.000
_cell.length_b   1.000
_cell.length_c   1.000
_cell.angle_alpha   90.00
_cell.angle_beta   90.00
_cell.angle_gamma   90.00
#
_symmetry.space_group_name_H-M   'P 1'
#
loop_
_entity.id
_entity.type
_entity.pdbx_description
1 polymer ?
#
loop_
_entity_poly.entity_id
_entity_poly.type
_entity_poly.pdbx_seq_one_letter_code
_entity_poly.pdbx_strand_id
1 'polypeptide(L)' 'MDKSSLVDNFIEKHNMTYLFLLLANLEVDRLSNLPYSVRKNFDEKITNLALRHIAANEVPDYIIDELNEISDHPVEE' A
#
# COMPACT_ATOMS: atom_id res chain seq x y z
N MET A 1 -30.13 -22.30 -4.68
CA MET A 1 -28.70 -22.29 -4.29
C MET A 1 -28.52 -21.05 -3.44
N ASP A 2 -28.24 -21.22 -2.14
CA ASP A 2 -28.09 -20.11 -1.22
C ASP A 2 -26.89 -19.26 -1.64
N LYS A 3 -27.05 -17.93 -1.73
CA LYS A 3 -25.96 -17.03 -2.13
C LYS A 3 -24.81 -17.06 -1.13
N SER A 4 -25.09 -17.36 0.14
CA SER A 4 -24.06 -17.50 1.19
C SER A 4 -23.05 -18.59 0.84
N SER A 5 -23.53 -19.79 0.43
CA SER A 5 -22.63 -20.92 0.18
C SER A 5 -21.69 -20.72 -1.00
N LEU A 6 -22.02 -19.80 -1.91
CA LEU A 6 -21.20 -19.50 -3.09
C LEU A 6 -20.03 -18.57 -2.73
N VAL A 7 -20.28 -17.58 -1.87
CA VAL A 7 -19.23 -16.70 -1.31
C VAL A 7 -18.30 -17.51 -0.41
N ASP A 8 -18.85 -18.36 0.46
CA ASP A 8 -18.05 -19.20 1.36
C ASP A 8 -17.17 -20.18 0.58
N ASN A 9 -17.72 -20.84 -0.45
CA ASN A 9 -16.93 -21.68 -1.37
C ASN A 9 -15.86 -20.89 -2.13
N PHE A 10 -16.12 -19.63 -2.49
CA PHE A 10 -15.14 -18.79 -3.17
C PHE A 10 -13.99 -18.46 -2.21
N ILE A 11 -14.27 -18.06 -0.98
CA ILE A 11 -13.23 -17.76 0.03
C ILE A 11 -12.40 -19.01 0.35
N GLU A 12 -13.05 -20.17 0.51
CA GLU A 12 -12.36 -21.44 0.81
C GLU A 12 -11.49 -21.93 -0.35
N LYS A 13 -11.88 -21.70 -1.61
CA LYS A 13 -11.20 -22.26 -2.80
C LYS A 13 -10.31 -21.28 -3.53
N HIS A 14 -10.61 -19.99 -3.47
CA HIS A 14 -9.94 -18.94 -4.24
C HIS A 14 -9.03 -18.11 -3.34
N ASN A 15 -7.97 -18.80 -2.92
CA ASN A 15 -6.58 -18.41 -3.06
C ASN A 15 -6.19 -17.05 -2.46
N MET A 16 -5.48 -17.10 -1.33
CA MET A 16 -4.78 -15.96 -0.71
C MET A 16 -3.95 -15.14 -1.70
N THR A 17 -3.50 -15.73 -2.81
CA THR A 17 -2.83 -15.01 -3.90
C THR A 17 -3.71 -13.93 -4.54
N TYR A 18 -5.00 -14.21 -4.77
CA TYR A 18 -5.91 -13.23 -5.35
C TYR A 18 -6.16 -12.06 -4.39
N LEU A 19 -6.40 -12.38 -3.10
CA LEU A 19 -6.53 -11.37 -2.06
C LEU A 19 -5.25 -10.53 -1.93
N PHE A 20 -4.09 -11.17 -1.92
CA PHE A 20 -2.79 -10.49 -1.90
C PHE A 20 -2.63 -9.50 -3.06
N LEU A 21 -2.94 -9.93 -4.29
CA LEU A 21 -2.84 -9.05 -5.47
C LEU A 21 -3.88 -7.92 -5.45
N LEU A 22 -5.09 -8.18 -4.94
CA LEU A 22 -6.10 -7.14 -4.78
C LEU A 22 -5.63 -6.06 -3.80
N LEU A 23 -5.10 -6.47 -2.64
CA LEU A 23 -4.54 -5.55 -1.66
C LEU A 23 -3.34 -4.78 -2.22
N ALA A 24 -2.45 -5.47 -2.95
CA ALA A 24 -1.31 -4.82 -3.59
C ALA A 24 -1.76 -3.76 -4.62
N ASN A 25 -2.81 -4.02 -5.39
CA ASN A 25 -3.37 -3.02 -6.31
C ASN A 25 -3.93 -1.79 -5.59
N LEU A 26 -4.67 -1.97 -4.48
CA LEU A 26 -5.15 -0.86 -3.67
C LEU A 26 -4.00 -0.03 -3.11
N GLU A 27 -2.91 -0.70 -2.71
CA GLU A 27 -1.71 -0.02 -2.23
C GLU A 27 -0.96 0.72 -3.35
N VAL A 28 -0.91 0.17 -4.57
CA VAL A 28 -0.40 0.89 -5.75
C VAL A 28 -1.19 2.19 -5.97
N ASP A 29 -2.51 2.13 -5.89
CA ASP A 29 -3.36 3.30 -6.04
C ASP A 29 -3.10 4.34 -4.94
N ARG A 30 -2.95 3.90 -3.68
CA ARG A 30 -2.59 4.79 -2.56
C ARG A 30 -1.24 5.45 -2.82
N LEU A 31 -0.21 4.67 -3.11
CA LEU A 31 1.15 5.16 -3.34
C LEU A 31 1.24 6.10 -4.55
N SER A 32 0.47 5.83 -5.60
CA SER A 32 0.43 6.65 -6.81
C SER A 32 -0.21 8.01 -6.59
N ASN A 33 -1.16 8.09 -5.65
CA ASN A 33 -1.87 9.32 -5.27
C ASN A 33 -1.15 10.14 -4.19
N LEU A 34 -0.01 9.67 -3.67
CA LEU A 34 0.81 10.46 -2.75
C LEU A 34 1.40 11.72 -3.42
N PRO A 35 1.66 12.79 -2.64
CA PRO A 35 2.34 13.97 -3.14
C PRO A 35 3.64 13.64 -3.88
N TYR A 36 3.99 14.43 -4.90
CA TYR A 36 5.23 14.23 -5.64
C TYR A 36 6.49 14.32 -4.75
N SER A 37 6.45 15.19 -3.73
CA SER A 37 7.51 15.38 -2.75
C SER A 37 7.84 14.11 -1.95
N VAL A 38 6.83 13.27 -1.70
CA VAL A 38 6.99 11.93 -1.14
C VAL A 38 7.48 10.94 -2.20
N ARG A 39 6.77 10.86 -3.33
CA ARG A 39 7.01 9.81 -4.34
C ARG A 39 8.39 9.89 -4.99
N LYS A 40 9.00 11.07 -5.08
CA LYS A 40 10.37 11.25 -5.60
C LYS A 40 11.43 10.54 -4.75
N ASN A 41 11.12 10.22 -3.49
CA ASN A 41 12.03 9.55 -2.55
C ASN A 41 11.89 8.02 -2.59
N PHE A 42 10.97 7.46 -3.38
CA PHE A 42 10.86 6.02 -3.54
C PHE A 42 12.07 5.47 -4.30
N ASP A 43 12.71 4.48 -3.70
CA ASP A 43 13.92 3.80 -4.19
C ASP A 43 13.61 2.70 -5.22
N GLU A 44 12.36 2.28 -5.32
CA GLU A 44 11.90 1.25 -6.24
C GLU A 44 10.58 1.60 -6.95
N LYS A 45 10.17 0.74 -7.89
CA LYS A 45 8.89 0.90 -8.58
C LYS A 45 7.75 0.75 -7.58
N ILE A 46 6.73 1.62 -7.68
CA ILE A 46 5.51 1.60 -6.84
C ILE A 46 4.89 0.20 -6.73
N THR A 47 4.87 -0.58 -7.83
CA THR A 47 4.34 -1.94 -7.83
C THR A 47 5.09 -2.88 -6.90
N ASN A 48 6.42 -2.77 -6.82
CA ASN A 48 7.24 -3.61 -5.94
C ASN A 48 7.07 -3.19 -4.48
N LEU A 49 7.08 -1.88 -4.22
CA LEU A 49 6.79 -1.29 -2.92
C LEU A 49 5.44 -1.77 -2.38
N ALA A 50 4.39 -1.72 -3.18
CA ALA A 50 3.06 -2.16 -2.81
C ALA A 50 3.00 -3.66 -2.48
N LEU A 51 3.60 -4.50 -3.32
CA LEU A 51 3.70 -5.95 -3.05
C LEU A 51 4.43 -6.22 -1.74
N ARG A 52 5.52 -5.49 -1.47
CA ARG A 52 6.31 -5.61 -0.24
C ARG A 52 5.53 -5.18 1.00
N HIS A 53 4.84 -4.03 0.95
CA HIS A 53 4.00 -3.56 2.06
C HIS A 53 2.95 -4.60 2.46
N ILE A 54 2.24 -5.16 1.49
CA ILE A 54 1.20 -6.16 1.75
C ILE A 54 1.81 -7.48 2.21
N ALA A 55 2.93 -7.92 1.62
CA ALA A 55 3.59 -9.16 2.01
C ALA A 55 4.16 -9.11 3.44
N ALA A 56 4.68 -7.95 3.86
CA ALA A 56 5.17 -7.69 5.20
C ALA A 56 4.06 -7.34 6.20
N ASN A 57 2.85 -7.03 5.70
CA ASN A 57 1.77 -6.44 6.49
C ASN A 57 2.19 -5.13 7.20
N GLU A 58 3.01 -4.34 6.51
CA GLU A 58 3.57 -3.07 6.97
C GLU A 58 3.29 -1.99 5.92
N VAL A 59 2.36 -1.09 6.20
CA VAL A 59 1.96 0.01 5.31
C VAL A 59 2.44 1.34 5.91
N PRO A 60 3.52 1.95 5.40
CA PRO A 60 4.08 3.17 5.98
C PRO A 60 3.19 4.41 5.77
N ASP A 61 3.25 5.33 6.74
CA ASP A 61 2.60 6.64 6.69
C ASP A 61 3.58 7.72 6.23
N TYR A 62 3.83 7.73 4.93
CA TYR A 62 4.78 8.65 4.29
C TYR A 62 4.48 10.14 4.48
N ILE A 63 3.23 10.51 4.81
CA ILE A 63 2.87 11.91 5.02
C ILE A 63 3.39 12.40 6.36
N ILE A 64 3.23 11.59 7.41
CA ILE A 64 3.74 11.92 8.74
C ILE A 64 5.27 11.92 8.74
N ASP A 65 5.89 10.96 8.04
CA ASP A 65 7.35 10.90 7.94
C ASP A 65 7.93 12.16 7.27
N GLU A 66 7.34 12.62 6.15
CA GLU A 66 7.73 13.86 5.48
C GLU A 66 7.55 15.10 6.37
N LEU A 67 6.45 15.17 7.14
CA LEU A 67 6.21 16.29 8.06
C LEU A 67 7.23 16.33 9.19
N ASN A 68 7.65 15.17 9.71
CA ASN A 68 8.66 15.08 10.76
C ASN A 68 10.03 15.53 10.23
N GLU A 69 10.43 15.07 9.04
CA GLU A 69 11.68 15.49 8.39
C GLU A 69 11.77 17.02 8.18
N ILE A 70 10.65 17.66 7.81
CA ILE A 70 10.59 19.12 7.68
C ILE A 70 10.71 19.82 9.04
N SER A 71 10.11 19.27 10.09
CA SER A 71 10.15 19.89 11.42
C SER A 71 11.52 19.84 12.09
N ASP A 72 12.32 18.80 11.81
CA ASP A 72 13.67 18.63 12.36
C ASP A 72 14.74 19.48 11.65
N HIS A 73 14.38 20.11 10.53
CA HIS A 73 15.26 20.99 9.75
C HIS A 73 14.59 22.35 9.52
N PRO A 74 14.66 23.29 10.49
CA PRO A 74 14.10 24.62 10.30
C PRO A 74 14.84 25.29 9.14
N VAL A 75 14.06 25.86 8.22
CA VAL A 75 14.58 26.68 7.13
C VAL A 75 15.35 27.84 7.76
N GLU A 76 16.68 27.86 7.62
CA GLU A 76 17.48 29.03 7.97
C GLU A 76 17.10 30.17 7.00
N GLU A 77 16.58 31.27 7.55
CA GLU A 77 16.23 32.51 6.84
C GLU A 77 17.43 33.21 6.18
#